data_AF-A0A814VL03-F1
#
_entry.id   AF-A0A814VL03-F1
#
_cell.length_a   1.000
_cell.length_b   1.000
_cell.length_c   1.000
_cell.angle_alpha   90.00
_cell.angle_beta   90.00
_cell.angle_gamma   90.00
#
_symmetry.space_group_name_H-M   'P 1'
#
loop_
_entity.id
_entity.type
_entity.pdbx_description
1 polymer ?
#
loop_
_entity_poly.entity_id
_entity_poly.type
_entity_poly.pdbx_seq_one_letter_code
_entity_poly.pdbx_strand_id
1 'polypeptide(L)'
;MFILLSDSHEFLNLVISLITDEIDAIKIQISEQLLSFKNEIVDPTTNNFQFCLATERCCEICGMSTIQKEIHTALLIHVTDDESKTSKNNSLADLLENYFASESMDGCFCDSCQSNQKKYIKYNLERLPRIFIFYLKRWHITKNYNGELQSVSKEDHPIDCPIEINVYPFCSSNTCQPPMIDYVEDLPNLKDLLKQREQVLHTIEPKRTRFDPIKTEINEENIIATHADYRLFAVINHHGGSSDVGHYTSTVYDAKGDSWWSYDDTSVNSCTEQRVLKDLAPDAYGVMYIHKDILKLFQSMSNNSMQ
;
A
#
# COMPACT_ATOMS: atom_id res chain seq x y z
N MET A 1 -6.91 30.35 15.69
CA MET A 1 -5.97 29.43 15.02
C MET A 1 -6.81 28.26 14.54
N PHE A 2 -7.35 28.36 13.33
CA PHE A 2 -8.14 27.28 12.73
C PHE A 2 -7.14 26.22 12.28
N ILE A 3 -7.10 25.09 12.98
CA ILE A 3 -6.45 23.89 12.46
C ILE A 3 -7.32 23.50 11.26
N LEU A 4 -6.80 23.67 10.05
CA LEU A 4 -7.43 23.11 8.86
C LEU A 4 -7.47 21.61 9.09
N LEU A 5 -8.68 21.05 9.21
CA LEU A 5 -8.89 19.60 9.24
C LEU A 5 -8.44 19.07 7.88
N SER A 6 -7.21 18.59 7.80
CA SER A 6 -6.68 17.91 6.62
C SER A 6 -7.22 16.48 6.60
N ASP A 7 -7.44 15.96 5.40
CA ASP A 7 -7.87 14.59 5.18
C ASP A 7 -6.84 13.60 5.75
N SER A 8 -7.30 12.58 6.51
CA SER A 8 -6.41 11.58 7.11
C SER A 8 -5.54 10.82 6.09
N HIS A 9 -6.04 10.65 4.85
CA HIS A 9 -5.29 10.07 3.74
C HIS A 9 -4.13 10.98 3.28
N GLU A 10 -4.40 12.28 3.15
CA GLU A 10 -3.37 13.26 2.77
C GLU A 10 -2.27 13.34 3.84
N PHE A 11 -2.66 13.38 5.11
CA PHE A 11 -1.72 13.39 6.22
C PHE A 11 -0.83 12.14 6.24
N LEU A 12 -1.40 10.94 6.07
CA LEU A 12 -0.61 9.71 6.08
C LEU A 12 0.39 9.66 4.92
N ASN A 13 -0.02 10.06 3.72
CA ASN A 13 0.88 10.13 2.56
C ASN A 13 2.01 11.13 2.77
N LEU A 14 1.70 12.30 3.37
CA LEU A 14 2.73 13.29 3.71
C LEU A 14 3.77 12.69 4.66
N VAL A 15 3.34 12.02 5.73
CA VAL A 15 4.25 11.38 6.69
C VAL A 15 5.10 10.30 6.01
N ILE A 16 4.50 9.44 5.18
CA ILE A 16 5.23 8.40 4.44
C ILE A 16 6.27 9.04 3.49
N SER A 17 5.90 10.10 2.78
CA SER A 17 6.82 10.82 1.89
C SER A 17 7.99 11.42 2.65
N LEU A 18 7.74 12.08 3.80
CA LEU A 18 8.79 12.67 4.61
C LEU A 18 9.80 11.62 5.10
N ILE A 19 9.33 10.45 5.54
CA ILE A 19 10.22 9.35 5.95
C ILE A 19 11.05 8.84 4.76
N THR A 20 10.42 8.70 3.58
CA THR A 20 11.11 8.30 2.34
C THR A 20 12.23 9.28 2.00
N ASP A 21 11.92 10.59 2.03
CA ASP A 21 12.87 11.66 1.72
C ASP A 21 14.06 11.68 2.69
N GLU A 22 13.82 11.47 3.98
CA GLU A 22 14.88 11.37 4.98
C GLU A 22 15.80 10.16 4.73
N ILE A 23 15.23 8.99 4.42
CA ILE A 23 15.99 7.78 4.10
C ILE A 23 16.80 7.95 2.81
N ASP A 24 16.23 8.59 1.79
CA ASP A 24 16.93 8.85 0.53
C ASP A 24 18.06 9.85 0.72
N ALA A 25 17.88 10.88 1.56
CA ALA A 25 18.97 11.77 1.95
C ALA A 25 20.12 11.01 2.64
N ILE A 26 19.80 10.07 3.54
CA ILE A 26 20.79 9.20 4.20
C ILE A 26 21.51 8.31 3.17
N LYS A 27 20.77 7.67 2.24
CA LYS A 27 21.35 6.85 1.18
C LYS A 27 22.31 7.64 0.30
N ILE A 28 21.97 8.89 -0.04
CA ILE A 28 22.84 9.79 -0.81
C ILE A 28 24.13 10.06 -0.04
N GLN A 29 24.03 10.51 1.22
CA GLN A 29 25.19 10.80 2.08
C GLN A 29 26.12 9.59 2.23
N ILE A 30 25.56 8.40 2.45
CA ILE A 30 26.34 7.18 2.58
C ILE A 30 26.93 6.76 1.23
N SER A 31 26.22 6.94 0.11
CA SER A 31 26.75 6.61 -1.21
C SER A 31 27.97 7.46 -1.59
N GLU A 32 28.01 8.73 -1.16
CA GLU A 32 29.16 9.63 -1.38
C GLU A 32 30.39 9.21 -0.57
N GLN A 33 30.20 8.59 0.60
CA GLN A 33 31.29 8.19 1.49
C GLN A 33 31.71 6.72 1.34
N LEU A 34 30.76 5.84 0.99
CA LEU A 34 30.84 4.38 1.08
C LEU A 34 29.94 3.71 0.02
N LEU A 35 30.36 3.73 -1.26
CA LEU A 35 29.62 3.13 -2.39
C LEU A 35 29.15 1.67 -2.16
N SER A 36 29.85 0.89 -1.32
CA SER A 36 29.51 -0.51 -1.05
C SER A 36 28.27 -0.70 -0.17
N PHE A 37 27.83 0.32 0.58
CA PHE A 37 26.75 0.20 1.58
C PHE A 37 25.40 0.77 1.12
N LYS A 38 25.35 1.43 -0.03
CA LYS A 38 24.12 2.08 -0.54
C LYS A 38 22.93 1.09 -0.64
N ASN A 39 23.21 -0.16 -1.00
CA ASN A 39 22.18 -1.16 -1.25
C ASN A 39 21.74 -1.92 0.02
N GLU A 40 22.38 -1.69 1.17
CA GLU A 40 22.00 -2.34 2.45
C GLU A 40 20.97 -1.52 3.24
N ILE A 41 20.78 -0.25 2.90
CA ILE A 41 19.83 0.62 3.60
C ILE A 41 18.44 0.40 3.03
N VAL A 42 17.65 -0.35 3.78
CA VAL A 42 16.25 -0.63 3.47
C VAL A 42 15.39 0.57 3.85
N ASP A 43 14.56 1.01 2.91
CA ASP A 43 13.51 1.97 3.20
C ASP A 43 12.31 1.24 3.82
N PRO A 44 11.97 1.51 5.11
CA PRO A 44 10.85 0.87 5.76
C PRO A 44 9.51 1.23 5.12
N THR A 45 9.38 2.39 4.46
CA THR A 45 8.13 2.77 3.81
C THR A 45 7.86 1.89 2.59
N THR A 46 8.91 1.60 1.80
CA THR A 46 8.84 0.76 0.60
C THR A 46 8.37 -0.65 0.92
N ASN A 47 8.81 -1.22 2.03
CA ASN A 47 8.45 -2.58 2.40
C ASN A 47 7.11 -2.65 3.12
N ASN A 48 6.78 -1.65 3.94
CA ASN A 48 5.56 -1.70 4.74
C ASN A 48 4.32 -1.26 3.97
N PHE A 49 4.41 -0.24 3.11
CA PHE A 49 3.23 0.43 2.54
C PHE A 49 3.21 0.47 1.02
N GLN A 50 4.37 0.49 0.36
CA GLN A 50 4.41 0.62 -1.09
C GLN A 50 4.14 -0.71 -1.79
N PHE A 51 3.27 -0.66 -2.80
CA PHE A 51 2.95 -1.75 -3.70
C PHE A 51 3.04 -1.30 -5.15
N CYS A 52 3.24 -2.24 -6.07
CA CYS A 52 3.33 -1.92 -7.50
C CYS A 52 2.06 -2.36 -8.21
N LEU A 53 1.41 -1.42 -8.89
CA LEU A 53 0.23 -1.65 -9.71
C LEU A 53 0.63 -1.54 -11.19
N ALA A 54 0.41 -2.61 -11.95
CA ALA A 54 0.58 -2.65 -13.39
C ALA A 54 -0.75 -2.42 -14.10
N THR A 55 -0.81 -1.36 -14.89
CA THR A 55 -1.90 -1.11 -15.84
C THR A 55 -1.55 -1.77 -17.17
N GLU A 56 -2.29 -2.81 -17.54
CA GLU A 56 -2.14 -3.50 -18.82
C GLU A 56 -3.24 -3.04 -19.79
N ARG A 57 -2.83 -2.55 -20.97
CA ARG A 57 -3.73 -2.16 -22.06
C ARG A 57 -3.54 -3.11 -23.24
N CYS A 58 -4.56 -3.87 -23.58
CA CYS A 58 -4.51 -4.92 -24.59
C CYS A 58 -5.44 -4.64 -25.75
N CYS A 59 -4.99 -4.88 -26.98
CA CYS A 59 -5.85 -4.91 -28.16
C CYS A 59 -6.71 -6.19 -28.17
N GLU A 60 -8.03 -6.05 -28.31
CA GLU A 60 -8.95 -7.20 -28.39
C GLU A 60 -8.78 -8.01 -29.69
N ILE A 61 -8.19 -7.41 -30.73
CA ILE A 61 -8.03 -8.06 -32.05
C ILE A 61 -6.70 -8.77 -32.21
N CYS A 62 -5.57 -8.08 -31.95
CA CYS A 62 -4.24 -8.67 -32.15
C CYS A 62 -3.56 -9.17 -30.87
N GLY A 63 -4.14 -8.88 -29.69
CA GLY A 63 -3.56 -9.27 -28.41
C GLY A 63 -2.32 -8.47 -27.99
N MET A 64 -1.85 -7.51 -28.80
CA MET A 64 -0.72 -6.65 -28.41
C MET A 64 -1.06 -5.90 -27.12
N SER A 65 -0.19 -6.02 -26.12
CA SER A 65 -0.36 -5.38 -24.83
C SER A 65 0.75 -4.37 -24.53
N THR A 66 0.40 -3.34 -23.76
CA THR A 66 1.33 -2.37 -23.20
C THR A 66 1.11 -2.31 -21.70
N ILE A 67 2.21 -2.42 -20.95
CA ILE A 67 2.17 -2.45 -19.49
C ILE A 67 2.85 -1.19 -18.96
N GLN A 68 2.16 -0.48 -18.07
CA GLN A 68 2.68 0.66 -17.33
C GLN A 68 2.66 0.32 -15.84
N LYS A 69 3.79 0.50 -15.14
CA LYS A 69 3.94 0.18 -13.72
C LYS A 69 4.02 1.44 -12.89
N GLU A 70 3.30 1.49 -11.78
CA GLU A 70 3.27 2.61 -10.85
C GLU A 70 3.38 2.10 -9.41
N ILE A 71 3.99 2.91 -8.54
CA ILE A 71 4.10 2.62 -7.11
C ILE A 71 3.04 3.42 -6.36
N HIS A 72 2.33 2.74 -5.48
CA HIS A 72 1.22 3.30 -4.70
C HIS A 72 1.38 2.93 -3.23
N THR A 73 0.84 3.76 -2.33
CA THR A 73 0.82 3.52 -0.87
C THR A 73 -0.54 3.04 -0.38
N ALA A 74 -1.61 3.34 -1.12
CA ALA A 74 -2.97 2.92 -0.84
C ALA A 74 -3.78 2.74 -2.13
N LEU A 75 -4.80 1.87 -2.09
CA LEU A 75 -5.82 1.80 -3.13
C LEU A 75 -6.99 2.72 -2.78
N LEU A 76 -7.39 3.54 -3.74
CA LEU A 76 -8.51 4.47 -3.59
C LEU A 76 -9.73 3.90 -4.32
N ILE A 77 -10.64 3.31 -3.56
CA ILE A 77 -11.79 2.59 -4.08
C ILE A 77 -13.00 3.50 -4.06
N HIS A 78 -13.64 3.67 -5.21
CA HIS A 78 -14.89 4.40 -5.31
C HIS A 78 -16.03 3.51 -4.80
N VAL A 79 -16.72 3.97 -3.76
CA VAL A 79 -17.99 3.37 -3.36
C VAL A 79 -19.04 3.98 -4.27
N THR A 80 -19.67 3.18 -5.12
CA THR A 80 -20.73 3.65 -6.03
C THR A 80 -21.97 2.81 -5.85
N ASP A 81 -23.11 3.46 -5.64
CA ASP A 81 -24.43 2.86 -5.83
C ASP A 81 -24.82 2.99 -7.31
N ASP A 82 -24.23 2.16 -8.16
CA ASP A 82 -24.68 2.07 -9.54
C ASP A 82 -25.88 1.11 -9.60
N GLU A 83 -27.09 1.66 -9.47
CA GLU A 83 -28.36 0.91 -9.53
C GLU A 83 -28.49 0.06 -10.81
N SER A 84 -27.69 0.35 -11.84
CA SER A 84 -27.69 -0.33 -13.14
C SER A 84 -26.84 -1.61 -13.17
N LYS A 85 -25.94 -1.83 -12.21
CA LYS A 85 -25.12 -3.05 -12.12
C LYS A 85 -25.75 -4.01 -11.11
N THR A 86 -26.01 -5.24 -11.58
CA THR A 86 -26.65 -6.32 -10.81
C THR A 86 -25.87 -6.81 -9.58
N SER A 87 -24.61 -6.39 -9.42
CA SER A 87 -23.79 -6.61 -8.22
C SER A 87 -23.89 -5.39 -7.30
N LYS A 88 -24.68 -5.50 -6.23
CA LYS A 88 -24.63 -4.51 -5.15
C LYS A 88 -23.21 -4.50 -4.57
N ASN A 89 -22.53 -3.36 -4.59
CA ASN A 89 -21.22 -3.14 -3.97
C ASN A 89 -21.34 -3.21 -2.44
N ASN A 90 -21.59 -4.41 -1.91
CA ASN A 90 -21.91 -4.60 -0.50
C ASN A 90 -20.68 -4.99 0.33
N SER A 91 -19.60 -5.43 -0.31
CA SER A 91 -18.39 -5.87 0.38
C SER A 91 -17.14 -5.29 -0.26
N LEU A 92 -16.07 -5.25 0.53
CA LEU A 92 -14.73 -4.92 0.04
C LEU A 92 -14.28 -5.89 -1.06
N ALA A 93 -14.69 -7.16 -1.01
CA ALA A 93 -14.39 -8.14 -2.05
C ALA A 93 -15.03 -7.74 -3.38
N ASP A 94 -16.33 -7.40 -3.39
CA ASP A 94 -17.04 -6.94 -4.60
C ASP A 94 -16.38 -5.68 -5.19
N LEU A 95 -15.99 -4.75 -4.31
CA LEU A 95 -15.33 -3.52 -4.70
C LEU A 95 -13.94 -3.78 -5.35
N LEU A 96 -13.17 -4.73 -4.81
CA LEU A 96 -11.89 -5.12 -5.38
C LEU A 96 -12.07 -5.87 -6.71
N GLU A 97 -13.02 -6.79 -6.80
CA GLU A 97 -13.35 -7.47 -8.05
C GLU A 97 -13.71 -6.46 -9.14
N ASN A 98 -14.51 -5.45 -8.81
CA ASN A 98 -14.86 -4.37 -9.72
C ASN A 98 -13.67 -3.47 -10.08
N TYR A 99 -12.80 -3.15 -9.11
CA TYR A 99 -11.61 -2.33 -9.35
C TYR A 99 -10.62 -3.00 -10.32
N PHE A 100 -10.43 -4.32 -10.18
CA PHE A 100 -9.49 -5.10 -11.00
C PHE A 100 -10.13 -5.70 -12.26
N ALA A 101 -11.45 -5.56 -12.45
CA ALA A 101 -12.13 -5.99 -13.65
C ALA A 101 -11.60 -5.28 -14.89
N SER A 102 -11.56 -6.00 -16.02
CA SER A 102 -11.17 -5.39 -17.28
C SER A 102 -12.26 -4.45 -17.80
N GLU A 103 -11.89 -3.24 -18.19
CA GLU A 103 -12.79 -2.27 -18.82
C GLU A 103 -12.48 -2.15 -20.31
N SER A 104 -13.50 -2.20 -21.17
CA SER A 104 -13.32 -2.01 -22.61
C SER A 104 -13.32 -0.52 -22.98
N MET A 105 -12.48 -0.17 -23.94
CA MET A 105 -12.35 1.17 -24.52
C MET A 105 -12.40 1.08 -26.05
N ASP A 106 -13.30 1.86 -26.66
CA ASP A 106 -13.45 1.90 -28.11
C ASP A 106 -12.56 2.99 -28.74
N GLY A 107 -12.25 2.82 -30.03
CA GLY A 107 -11.60 3.85 -30.84
C GLY A 107 -10.12 4.08 -30.55
N CYS A 108 -9.43 3.17 -29.86
CA CYS A 108 -8.03 3.29 -29.52
C CYS A 108 -7.12 2.87 -30.68
N PHE A 109 -6.18 3.72 -31.10
CA PHE A 109 -5.24 3.35 -32.16
C PHE A 109 -4.32 2.20 -31.72
N CYS A 110 -4.17 1.19 -32.57
CA CYS A 110 -3.29 0.05 -32.34
C CYS A 110 -2.17 0.03 -33.39
N ASP A 111 -0.92 0.17 -32.95
CA ASP A 111 0.26 0.19 -33.84
C ASP A 111 0.44 -1.12 -34.61
N SER A 112 0.06 -2.26 -34.02
CA SER A 112 0.15 -3.56 -34.70
C SER A 112 -0.96 -3.75 -35.74
N CYS A 113 -2.14 -3.15 -35.56
CA CYS A 113 -3.27 -3.23 -36.50
C CYS A 113 -3.31 -2.06 -37.49
N GLN A 114 -2.50 -1.01 -37.25
CA GLN A 114 -2.47 0.23 -38.02
C GLN A 114 -3.86 0.88 -38.19
N SER A 115 -4.72 0.73 -37.17
CA SER A 115 -6.11 1.16 -37.20
C SER A 115 -6.67 1.32 -35.78
N ASN A 116 -7.80 2.01 -35.66
CA ASN A 116 -8.53 2.13 -34.40
C ASN A 116 -9.22 0.82 -34.07
N GLN A 117 -8.91 0.28 -32.91
CA GLN A 117 -9.40 -0.99 -32.42
C GLN A 117 -10.01 -0.82 -31.04
N LYS A 118 -10.82 -1.81 -30.66
CA LYS A 118 -11.26 -1.97 -29.29
C LYS A 118 -10.10 -2.51 -28.45
N LYS A 119 -9.86 -1.88 -27.30
CA LYS A 119 -8.86 -2.30 -26.33
C LYS A 119 -9.55 -2.57 -25.01
N TYR A 120 -8.97 -3.41 -24.16
CA TYR A 120 -9.34 -3.46 -22.76
C TYR A 120 -8.17 -3.00 -21.90
N ILE A 121 -8.51 -2.41 -20.75
CA ILE A 121 -7.58 -2.03 -19.68
C ILE A 121 -7.87 -2.90 -18.47
N LYS A 122 -6.83 -3.39 -17.80
CA LYS A 122 -6.95 -4.08 -16.51
C LYS A 122 -5.76 -3.74 -15.63
N TYR A 123 -5.92 -3.95 -14.33
CA TYR A 123 -4.89 -3.72 -13.34
C TYR A 123 -4.39 -5.07 -12.80
N ASN A 124 -3.12 -5.15 -12.43
CA ASN A 124 -2.54 -6.31 -11.76
C ASN A 124 -1.56 -5.84 -10.67
N LEU A 125 -1.53 -6.54 -9.54
CA LEU A 125 -0.55 -6.30 -8.49
C LEU A 125 0.76 -6.98 -8.87
N GLU A 126 1.85 -6.23 -8.99
CA GLU A 126 3.20 -6.74 -9.33
C GLU A 126 4.11 -6.86 -8.10
N ARG A 127 3.81 -6.12 -7.04
CA ARG A 127 4.49 -6.20 -5.74
C ARG A 127 3.47 -5.91 -4.66
N LEU A 128 3.50 -6.69 -3.57
CA LEU A 128 2.59 -6.57 -2.45
C LEU A 128 3.24 -5.85 -1.25
N PRO A 129 2.47 -5.07 -0.46
CA PRO A 129 2.97 -4.42 0.75
C PRO A 129 2.75 -5.31 1.98
N ARG A 130 3.48 -5.08 3.09
CA ARG A 130 3.20 -5.77 4.37
C ARG A 130 1.87 -5.31 4.96
N ILE A 131 1.53 -4.03 4.81
CA ILE A 131 0.26 -3.43 5.22
C ILE A 131 -0.40 -2.85 3.98
N PHE A 132 -1.53 -3.44 3.59
CA PHE A 132 -2.34 -2.99 2.47
C PHE A 132 -3.40 -2.01 2.97
N ILE A 133 -3.36 -0.77 2.47
CA ILE A 133 -4.29 0.30 2.84
C ILE A 133 -5.32 0.48 1.72
N PHE A 134 -6.61 0.47 2.09
CA PHE A 134 -7.72 0.78 1.21
C PHE A 134 -8.49 1.98 1.75
N TYR A 135 -8.61 3.04 0.96
CA TYR A 135 -9.49 4.17 1.26
C TYR A 135 -10.79 4.02 0.47
N LEU A 136 -11.91 4.10 1.18
CA LEU A 136 -13.24 4.04 0.62
C LEU A 136 -13.69 5.49 0.33
N LYS A 137 -13.66 5.88 -0.95
CA LYS A 137 -14.11 7.19 -1.43
C LYS A 137 -15.63 7.23 -1.38
N ARG A 138 -16.14 7.65 -0.22
CA ARG A 138 -17.55 7.80 0.11
C ARG A 138 -18.08 9.20 -0.16
N TRP A 139 -17.52 9.96 -1.09
CA TRP A 139 -17.98 11.33 -1.36
C TRP A 139 -18.43 11.45 -2.80
N HIS A 140 -19.70 11.82 -2.99
CA HIS A 140 -20.28 12.07 -4.29
C HIS A 140 -20.42 13.57 -4.53
N ILE A 141 -19.91 14.01 -5.68
CA ILE A 141 -20.01 15.39 -6.13
C ILE A 141 -21.13 15.46 -7.15
N THR A 142 -22.21 16.15 -6.81
CA THR A 142 -23.28 16.48 -7.76
C THR A 142 -22.97 17.82 -8.39
N LYS A 143 -23.05 17.90 -9.72
CA LYS A 143 -22.87 19.13 -10.49
C LYS A 143 -24.19 19.54 -11.12
N ASN A 144 -24.44 20.85 -11.20
CA ASN A 144 -25.60 21.39 -11.92
C ASN A 144 -25.42 21.25 -13.44
N TYR A 145 -26.46 21.60 -14.22
CA TYR A 145 -26.43 21.56 -15.69
C TYR A 145 -25.32 22.42 -16.33
N ASN A 146 -24.81 23.42 -15.60
CA ASN A 146 -23.73 24.29 -16.05
C ASN A 146 -22.33 23.72 -15.71
N GLY A 147 -22.27 22.54 -15.07
CA GLY A 147 -21.04 21.91 -14.62
C GLY A 147 -20.48 22.48 -13.31
N GLU A 148 -21.20 23.39 -12.65
CA GLU A 148 -20.80 23.97 -11.37
C GLU A 148 -21.18 23.03 -10.22
N LEU A 149 -20.39 23.06 -9.15
CA LEU A 149 -20.64 22.27 -7.94
C LEU A 149 -22.01 22.60 -7.36
N GLN A 150 -22.89 21.59 -7.25
CA GLN A 150 -24.21 21.74 -6.64
C GLN A 150 -24.21 21.27 -5.19
N SER A 151 -23.67 20.08 -4.92
CA SER A 151 -23.59 19.52 -3.58
C SER A 151 -22.50 18.46 -3.49
N VAL A 152 -22.00 18.25 -2.26
CA VAL A 152 -21.17 17.10 -1.90
C VAL A 152 -21.94 16.33 -0.84
N SER A 153 -22.12 15.02 -1.05
CA SER A 153 -22.81 14.15 -0.10
C SER A 153 -21.94 12.94 0.24
N LYS A 154 -22.04 12.48 1.49
CA LYS A 154 -21.41 11.23 1.93
C LYS A 154 -22.23 10.03 1.47
N GLU A 155 -21.55 8.98 1.03
CA GLU A 155 -22.11 7.66 0.78
C GLU A 155 -22.03 6.83 2.06
N ASP A 156 -23.18 6.74 2.73
CA ASP A 156 -23.33 6.04 4.01
C ASP A 156 -23.76 4.57 3.80
N HIS A 157 -23.75 4.06 2.56
CA HIS A 157 -23.97 2.65 2.30
C HIS A 157 -22.91 1.77 3.01
N PRO A 158 -23.31 0.81 3.86
CA PRO A 158 -22.38 -0.02 4.61
C PRO A 158 -21.64 -0.99 3.69
N ILE A 159 -20.32 -1.09 3.87
CA ILE A 159 -19.43 -1.99 3.11
C ILE A 159 -18.87 -3.07 4.02
N ASP A 160 -19.31 -4.31 3.84
CA ASP A 160 -18.77 -5.46 4.57
C ASP A 160 -17.25 -5.60 4.32
N CYS A 161 -16.49 -5.48 5.39
CA CYS A 161 -15.04 -5.58 5.38
C CYS A 161 -14.66 -6.80 6.22
N PRO A 162 -14.42 -7.96 5.59
CA PRO A 162 -14.20 -9.20 6.32
C PRO A 162 -12.90 -9.16 7.12
N ILE A 163 -12.83 -9.95 8.20
CA ILE A 163 -11.62 -10.03 9.03
C ILE A 163 -10.39 -10.50 8.24
N GLU A 164 -10.59 -11.22 7.14
CA GLU A 164 -9.53 -11.71 6.27
C GLU A 164 -9.91 -11.52 4.80
N ILE A 165 -8.91 -11.15 4.00
CA ILE A 165 -9.04 -11.04 2.54
C ILE A 165 -7.91 -11.80 1.86
N ASN A 166 -8.16 -12.23 0.63
CA ASN A 166 -7.15 -12.81 -0.24
C ASN A 166 -7.07 -11.95 -1.51
N VAL A 167 -5.89 -11.38 -1.78
CA VAL A 167 -5.65 -10.51 -2.96
C VAL A 167 -4.92 -11.24 -4.09
N TYR A 168 -4.72 -12.55 -3.94
CA TYR A 168 -3.99 -13.37 -4.93
C TYR A 168 -4.66 -13.37 -6.31
N PRO A 169 -6.01 -13.39 -6.45
CA PRO A 169 -6.68 -13.29 -7.75
C PRO A 169 -6.32 -12.04 -8.57
N PHE A 170 -5.84 -10.98 -7.92
CA PHE A 170 -5.48 -9.71 -8.54
C PHE A 170 -3.96 -9.60 -8.83
N CYS A 171 -3.19 -10.64 -8.52
CA CYS A 171 -1.75 -10.71 -8.73
C CYS A 171 -1.41 -11.22 -10.14
N SER A 172 -0.27 -10.78 -10.68
CA SER A 172 0.33 -11.38 -11.86
C SER A 172 1.13 -12.64 -11.50
N SER A 173 1.57 -13.39 -12.52
CA SER A 173 2.34 -14.63 -12.30
C SER A 173 3.70 -14.42 -11.64
N ASN A 174 4.22 -13.18 -11.64
CA ASN A 174 5.53 -12.82 -11.11
C ASN A 174 5.43 -11.81 -9.97
N THR A 175 4.25 -11.69 -9.35
CA THR A 175 4.04 -10.75 -8.25
C THR A 175 5.03 -11.01 -7.13
N CYS A 176 5.73 -9.98 -6.69
CA CYS A 176 6.67 -10.05 -5.58
C CYS A 176 5.91 -10.01 -4.25
N GLN A 177 6.18 -10.97 -3.38
CA GLN A 177 5.70 -10.95 -2.00
C GLN A 177 6.34 -9.80 -1.21
N PRO A 178 5.69 -9.31 -0.13
CA PRO A 178 6.35 -8.37 0.74
C PRO A 178 7.55 -9.05 1.40
N PRO A 179 8.71 -8.39 1.50
CA PRO A 179 9.87 -9.00 2.13
C PRO A 179 9.58 -9.28 3.61
N MET A 180 10.01 -10.43 4.10
CA MET A 180 9.92 -10.76 5.52
C MET A 180 10.71 -9.75 6.36
N ILE A 181 10.35 -9.61 7.64
CA ILE A 181 11.13 -8.79 8.56
C ILE A 181 12.32 -9.63 8.99
N ASP A 182 13.48 -9.38 8.37
CA ASP A 182 14.74 -9.94 8.82
C ASP A 182 15.13 -9.21 10.11
N TYR A 183 14.91 -9.88 11.24
CA TYR A 183 15.49 -9.45 12.50
C TYR A 183 16.98 -9.73 12.42
N VAL A 184 17.76 -8.67 12.20
CA VAL A 184 19.21 -8.77 12.31
C VAL A 184 19.53 -8.93 13.80
N GLU A 185 19.54 -10.18 14.28
CA GLU A 185 19.93 -10.51 15.67
C GLU A 185 21.37 -10.08 15.96
N ASP A 186 22.20 -9.96 14.92
CA ASP A 186 23.60 -9.53 14.98
C ASP A 186 23.86 -8.44 13.95
N LEU A 187 23.31 -7.22 14.13
CA LEU A 187 23.86 -6.08 13.38
C LEU A 187 25.28 -5.90 13.92
N PRO A 188 26.36 -6.17 13.14
CA PRO A 188 27.70 -5.99 13.65
C PRO A 188 27.79 -4.51 14.01
N ASN A 189 28.13 -4.22 15.27
CA ASN A 189 28.14 -2.88 15.82
C ASN A 189 28.72 -1.92 14.78
N LEU A 190 27.91 -0.98 14.28
CA LEU A 190 28.28 -0.13 13.15
C LEU A 190 29.62 0.58 13.40
N LYS A 191 29.95 0.83 14.68
CA LYS A 191 31.24 1.36 15.13
C LYS A 191 32.42 0.39 14.92
N ASP A 192 32.21 -0.91 15.08
CA ASP A 192 33.23 -1.94 14.89
C ASP A 192 33.49 -2.21 13.41
N LEU A 193 32.47 -2.17 12.55
CA LEU A 193 32.64 -2.21 11.09
C LEU A 193 33.39 -0.97 10.55
N LEU A 194 33.08 0.21 11.07
CA LEU A 194 33.79 1.44 10.72
C LEU A 194 35.26 1.42 11.20
N LYS A 195 35.52 0.94 12.42
CA LYS A 195 36.89 0.76 12.97
C LYS A 195 37.71 -0.26 12.20
N GLN A 196 37.13 -1.40 11.82
CA GLN A 196 37.81 -2.40 11.01
C GLN A 196 38.23 -1.84 9.64
N ARG A 197 37.47 -0.89 9.09
CA ARG A 197 37.76 -0.29 7.79
C ARG A 197 38.80 0.83 7.84
N GLU A 198 38.83 1.65 8.88
CA GLU A 198 39.92 2.64 9.11
C GLU A 198 41.29 1.94 9.17
N GLN A 199 41.34 0.73 9.73
CA GLN A 199 42.56 -0.08 9.79
C GLN A 199 42.98 -0.63 8.42
N VAL A 200 42.04 -0.96 7.53
CA VAL A 200 42.34 -1.48 6.18
C VAL A 200 42.77 -0.36 5.22
N LEU A 201 42.21 0.85 5.35
CA LEU A 201 42.55 2.03 4.55
C LEU A 201 44.01 2.51 4.71
N HIS A 202 44.69 2.16 5.80
CA HIS A 202 46.11 2.47 6.01
C HIS A 202 47.09 1.50 5.33
N THR A 203 46.62 0.49 4.59
CA THR A 203 47.47 -0.56 4.00
C THR A 203 47.43 -0.66 2.47
N ILE A 204 46.60 0.14 1.79
CA ILE A 204 46.39 0.00 0.34
C ILE A 204 46.74 1.32 -0.38
N GLU A 205 47.87 1.35 -1.08
CA GLU A 205 48.20 2.42 -2.02
C GLU A 205 47.25 2.42 -3.24
N PRO A 206 46.89 3.59 -3.79
CA PRO A 206 45.83 3.69 -4.78
C PRO A 206 46.33 3.30 -6.17
N LYS A 207 46.04 2.07 -6.63
CA LYS A 207 46.06 1.75 -8.07
C LYS A 207 44.72 2.11 -8.69
N ARG A 208 44.71 3.22 -9.45
CA ARG A 208 43.60 3.63 -10.31
C ARG A 208 43.39 2.59 -11.41
N THR A 209 42.29 1.86 -11.35
CA THR A 209 41.71 1.21 -12.53
C THR A 209 40.30 1.74 -12.72
N ARG A 210 40.08 2.27 -13.93
CA ARG A 210 38.79 2.76 -14.45
C ARG A 210 37.85 1.55 -14.48
N PHE A 211 36.78 1.57 -13.69
CA PHE A 211 35.73 0.56 -13.80
C PHE A 211 34.51 1.23 -14.43
N ASP A 212 34.09 0.68 -15.56
CA ASP A 212 32.85 1.05 -16.24
C ASP A 212 31.64 0.76 -15.34
N PRO A 213 30.56 1.55 -15.43
CA PRO A 213 29.41 1.38 -14.55
C PRO A 213 28.73 0.04 -14.83
N ILE A 214 28.81 -0.86 -13.85
CA ILE A 214 28.03 -2.09 -13.81
C ILE A 214 26.57 -1.65 -13.68
N LYS A 215 25.76 -1.92 -14.71
CA LYS A 215 24.31 -1.98 -14.58
C LYS A 215 24.00 -3.15 -13.66
N THR A 216 23.82 -2.89 -12.37
CA THR A 216 23.38 -3.91 -11.42
C THR A 216 21.88 -4.07 -11.58
N GLU A 217 21.48 -5.15 -12.26
CA GLU A 217 20.19 -5.79 -12.04
C GLU A 217 20.09 -6.12 -10.55
N ILE A 218 19.00 -5.69 -9.93
CA ILE A 218 18.69 -5.90 -8.53
C ILE A 218 18.45 -7.41 -8.37
N ASN A 219 19.33 -8.08 -7.62
CA ASN A 219 19.17 -9.48 -7.26
C ASN A 219 18.27 -9.55 -6.00
N GLU A 220 17.01 -9.15 -6.15
CA GLU A 220 15.96 -9.51 -5.20
C GLU A 220 15.64 -10.99 -5.49
N GLU A 221 15.78 -11.87 -4.49
CA GLU A 221 15.09 -13.17 -4.52
C GLU A 221 13.59 -12.85 -4.51
N ASN A 222 13.03 -12.55 -5.68
CA ASN A 222 11.62 -12.26 -5.86
C ASN A 222 10.86 -13.55 -5.57
N ILE A 223 10.44 -13.72 -4.32
CA ILE A 223 9.52 -14.77 -3.94
C ILE A 223 8.22 -14.47 -4.68
N ILE A 224 7.98 -15.27 -5.72
CA ILE A 224 6.78 -15.20 -6.53
C ILE A 224 5.59 -15.53 -5.63
N ALA A 225 4.56 -14.70 -5.71
CA ALA A 225 3.33 -14.90 -4.97
C ALA A 225 2.72 -16.26 -5.30
N THR A 226 2.46 -17.04 -4.25
CA THR A 226 1.69 -18.30 -4.32
C THR A 226 0.44 -18.26 -3.45
N HIS A 227 0.35 -17.24 -2.58
CA HIS A 227 -0.74 -16.91 -1.68
C HIS A 227 -0.60 -15.41 -1.35
N ALA A 228 -1.69 -14.74 -0.99
CA ALA A 228 -1.66 -13.32 -0.63
C ALA A 228 -2.79 -13.03 0.35
N ASP A 229 -2.72 -13.70 1.51
CA ASP A 229 -3.71 -13.59 2.56
C ASP A 229 -3.36 -12.46 3.52
N TYR A 230 -4.35 -11.63 3.81
CA TYR A 230 -4.25 -10.55 4.76
C TYR A 230 -5.33 -10.63 5.84
N ARG A 231 -5.07 -10.03 7.00
CA ARG A 231 -6.03 -9.86 8.10
C ARG A 231 -6.28 -8.38 8.34
N LEU A 232 -7.54 -8.00 8.59
CA LEU A 232 -7.90 -6.65 9.01
C LEU A 232 -7.13 -6.30 10.28
N PHE A 233 -6.47 -5.15 10.27
CA PHE A 233 -5.54 -4.71 11.30
C PHE A 233 -5.90 -3.34 11.87
N ALA A 234 -6.46 -2.45 11.05
CA ALA A 234 -6.98 -1.17 11.52
C ALA A 234 -8.17 -0.69 10.69
N VAL A 235 -9.03 0.09 11.33
CA VAL A 235 -10.20 0.76 10.74
C VAL A 235 -10.12 2.24 11.09
N ILE A 236 -10.25 3.10 10.08
CA ILE A 236 -10.35 4.55 10.23
C ILE A 236 -11.77 4.94 9.87
N ASN A 237 -12.46 5.64 10.77
CA ASN A 237 -13.81 6.16 10.54
C ASN A 237 -13.78 7.68 10.45
N HIS A 238 -14.55 8.23 9.52
CA HIS A 238 -14.88 9.66 9.47
C HIS A 238 -16.34 9.85 9.86
N HIS A 239 -16.56 10.46 11.02
CA HIS A 239 -17.87 10.82 11.53
C HIS A 239 -18.25 12.21 11.06
N GLY A 240 -19.43 12.37 10.46
CA GLY A 240 -19.90 13.64 9.91
C GLY A 240 -20.45 13.49 8.50
N GLY A 241 -21.45 14.31 8.16
CA GLY A 241 -22.16 14.26 6.89
C GLY A 241 -21.58 15.16 5.78
N SER A 242 -20.52 15.92 6.08
CA SER A 242 -19.87 16.85 5.15
C SER A 242 -18.41 16.50 4.94
N SER A 243 -17.89 16.73 3.74
CA SER A 243 -16.49 16.48 3.40
C SER A 243 -15.51 17.40 4.13
N ASP A 244 -15.99 18.58 4.52
CA ASP A 244 -15.14 19.66 5.03
C ASP A 244 -15.11 19.72 6.56
N VAL A 245 -16.01 18.97 7.21
CA VAL A 245 -16.16 18.94 8.67
C VAL A 245 -16.54 17.53 9.11
N GLY A 246 -15.76 17.00 10.04
CA GLY A 246 -16.07 15.76 10.72
C GLY A 246 -15.07 15.45 11.82
N HIS A 247 -15.10 14.20 12.28
CA HIS A 247 -14.27 13.68 13.36
C HIS A 247 -13.70 12.33 12.97
N TYR A 248 -12.38 12.19 13.05
CA TYR A 248 -11.71 10.94 12.73
C TYR A 248 -11.45 10.12 13.99
N THR A 249 -11.76 8.83 13.93
CA THR A 249 -11.40 7.86 14.98
C THR A 249 -10.70 6.67 14.36
N SER A 250 -9.90 5.97 15.16
CA SER A 250 -9.15 4.79 14.71
C SER A 250 -9.42 3.61 15.63
N THR A 251 -9.60 2.43 15.06
CA THR A 251 -9.69 1.18 15.82
C THR A 251 -8.65 0.20 15.30
N VAL A 252 -7.75 -0.26 16.16
CA VAL A 252 -6.53 -1.01 15.79
C VAL A 252 -6.48 -2.33 16.55
N TYR A 253 -6.03 -3.37 15.88
CA TYR A 253 -5.76 -4.67 16.48
C TYR A 253 -4.36 -4.70 17.08
N ASP A 254 -4.28 -4.97 18.38
CA ASP A 254 -3.02 -5.26 19.06
C ASP A 254 -2.69 -6.75 18.92
N ALA A 255 -1.72 -7.05 18.04
CA ALA A 255 -1.26 -8.40 17.81
C ALA A 255 -0.62 -9.06 19.04
N LYS A 256 -0.09 -8.28 20.00
CA LYS A 256 0.53 -8.82 21.22
C LYS A 256 -0.51 -9.25 22.24
N GLY A 257 -1.52 -8.41 22.46
CA GLY A 257 -2.61 -8.67 23.40
C GLY A 257 -3.78 -9.44 22.81
N ASP A 258 -3.75 -9.79 21.52
CA ASP A 258 -4.85 -10.41 20.77
C ASP A 258 -6.20 -9.70 21.02
N SER A 259 -6.19 -8.37 20.92
CA SER A 259 -7.33 -7.54 21.31
C SER A 259 -7.45 -6.29 20.45
N TRP A 260 -8.69 -5.79 20.31
CA TRP A 260 -8.96 -4.57 19.57
C TRP A 260 -9.08 -3.37 20.50
N TRP A 261 -8.57 -2.22 20.05
CA TRP A 261 -8.58 -0.97 20.80
C TRP A 261 -9.06 0.18 19.91
N SER A 262 -10.02 0.94 20.41
CA SER A 262 -10.58 2.11 19.76
C SER A 262 -10.02 3.39 20.39
N TYR A 263 -9.54 4.28 19.54
CA TYR A 263 -8.88 5.53 19.85
C TYR A 263 -9.73 6.68 19.33
N ASP A 264 -10.20 7.50 20.28
CA ASP A 264 -11.04 8.67 20.05
C ASP A 264 -10.45 9.83 20.87
N ASP A 265 -9.56 10.60 20.22
CA ASP A 265 -8.74 11.65 20.83
C ASP A 265 -8.03 11.20 22.13
N THR A 266 -8.56 11.62 23.27
CA THR A 266 -8.01 11.32 24.60
C THR A 266 -8.57 10.04 25.20
N SER A 267 -9.58 9.44 24.55
CA SER A 267 -10.27 8.25 25.00
C SER A 267 -9.71 7.01 24.31
N VAL A 268 -9.36 6.00 25.10
CA VAL A 268 -8.88 4.71 24.61
C VAL A 268 -9.73 3.62 25.26
N ASN A 269 -10.39 2.80 24.43
CA ASN A 269 -11.34 1.80 24.90
C ASN A 269 -11.09 0.45 24.21
N SER A 270 -11.21 -0.64 24.96
CA SER A 270 -11.23 -1.98 24.35
C SER A 270 -12.47 -2.16 23.47
N CYS A 271 -12.31 -2.85 22.36
CA CYS A 271 -13.37 -3.18 21.41
C CYS A 271 -13.40 -4.69 21.16
N THR A 272 -14.56 -5.25 20.83
CA THR A 272 -14.65 -6.66 20.41
C THR A 272 -14.52 -6.75 18.90
N GLU A 273 -13.93 -7.84 18.39
CA GLU A 273 -13.83 -8.06 16.93
C GLU A 273 -15.21 -8.02 16.25
N GLN A 274 -16.25 -8.56 16.91
CA GLN A 274 -17.62 -8.49 16.40
C GLN A 274 -18.12 -7.06 16.22
N ARG A 275 -17.83 -6.16 17.16
CA ARG A 275 -18.18 -4.73 17.05
C ARG A 275 -17.38 -4.07 15.93
N VAL A 276 -16.10 -4.39 15.78
CA VAL A 276 -15.27 -3.88 14.67
C VAL A 276 -15.91 -4.26 13.33
N LEU A 277 -16.23 -5.53 13.13
CA LEU A 277 -16.74 -6.03 11.85
C LEU A 277 -18.18 -5.58 11.54
N LYS A 278 -19.04 -5.45 12.55
CA LYS A 278 -20.47 -5.14 12.34
C LYS A 278 -20.80 -3.65 12.42
N ASP A 279 -20.08 -2.89 13.24
CA ASP A 279 -20.49 -1.53 13.58
C ASP A 279 -19.47 -0.46 13.11
N LEU A 280 -18.19 -0.81 12.95
CA LEU A 280 -17.14 0.16 12.63
C LEU A 280 -16.62 0.04 11.20
N ALA A 281 -16.25 -1.16 10.77
CA ALA A 281 -15.71 -1.41 9.43
C ALA A 281 -16.72 -1.09 8.30
N PRO A 282 -18.04 -1.34 8.46
CA PRO A 282 -19.01 -1.02 7.43
C PRO A 282 -19.07 0.45 7.01
N ASP A 283 -18.77 1.37 7.94
CA ASP A 283 -18.76 2.82 7.70
C ASP A 283 -17.33 3.38 7.61
N ALA A 284 -16.35 2.52 7.38
CA ALA A 284 -14.94 2.91 7.36
C ALA A 284 -14.65 3.92 6.24
N TYR A 285 -13.90 4.97 6.58
CA TYR A 285 -13.23 5.83 5.61
C TYR A 285 -12.00 5.13 5.01
N GLY A 286 -11.28 4.36 5.84
CA GLY A 286 -10.18 3.54 5.39
C GLY A 286 -10.02 2.29 6.23
N VAL A 287 -9.52 1.22 5.62
CA VAL A 287 -9.22 -0.06 6.27
C VAL A 287 -7.80 -0.48 5.92
N MET A 288 -7.10 -1.03 6.91
CA MET A 288 -5.73 -1.50 6.77
C MET A 288 -5.67 -2.98 7.07
N TYR A 289 -5.00 -3.72 6.18
CA TYR A 289 -4.87 -5.16 6.25
C TYR A 289 -3.40 -5.54 6.35
N ILE A 290 -3.02 -6.40 7.29
CA ILE A 290 -1.64 -6.88 7.46
C ILE A 290 -1.47 -8.25 6.81
N HIS A 291 -0.36 -8.47 6.10
CA HIS A 291 -0.03 -9.77 5.51
C HIS A 291 0.06 -10.83 6.60
N LYS A 292 -0.60 -11.99 6.44
CA LYS A 292 -0.74 -12.98 7.52
C LYS A 292 0.60 -13.50 8.04
N ASP A 293 1.60 -13.69 7.18
CA ASP A 293 2.90 -14.19 7.64
C ASP A 293 3.68 -13.15 8.46
N ILE A 294 3.48 -11.86 8.17
CA ILE A 294 4.04 -10.77 8.97
C ILE A 294 3.33 -10.71 10.32
N LEU A 295 2.00 -10.89 10.34
CA LEU A 295 1.24 -10.95 11.59
C LEU A 295 1.68 -12.12 12.48
N LYS A 296 1.83 -13.32 11.92
CA LYS A 296 2.33 -14.50 12.65
C LYS A 296 3.70 -14.25 13.27
N LEU A 297 4.56 -13.52 12.58
CA LEU A 297 5.87 -13.12 13.10
C LEU A 297 5.72 -12.24 14.34
N PHE A 298 4.87 -11.20 14.30
CA PHE A 298 4.61 -10.35 15.47
C PHE A 298 4.07 -11.14 16.68
N GLN A 299 3.19 -12.11 16.43
CA GLN A 299 2.61 -12.97 17.46
C GLN A 299 3.63 -13.97 18.04
N SER A 300 4.58 -14.46 17.24
CA SER A 300 5.62 -15.37 17.74
C SER A 300 6.65 -14.65 18.60
N MET A 301 6.98 -13.41 18.28
CA MET A 301 7.94 -12.60 19.05
C MET A 301 7.43 -12.22 20.44
N SER A 302 6.14 -11.95 20.60
CA SER A 302 5.56 -11.68 21.93
C SER A 302 5.69 -12.88 22.86
N ASN A 303 5.54 -14.10 22.34
CA ASN A 303 5.65 -15.32 23.13
C ASN A 303 7.08 -15.57 23.65
N ASN A 304 8.10 -15.16 22.88
CA ASN A 304 9.51 -15.29 23.28
C ASN A 304 9.94 -14.26 24.34
N SER A 305 9.23 -13.13 24.48
CA SER A 305 9.52 -12.10 25.48
C SER A 305 8.94 -12.38 26.89
N MET A 306 8.20 -13.48 27.05
CA MET A 306 7.60 -13.93 28.32
C MET A 306 8.29 -15.16 28.94
N GLN A 307 9.39 -15.64 28.35
CA GLN A 307 10.25 -16.71 28.91
C GLN A 307 11.57 -16.13 29.43
#